data_AF-A0A9D4T206-F1
#
_entry.id   AF-A0A9D4T206-F1
#
_cell.length_a   1.000
_cell.length_b   1.000
_cell.length_c   1.000
_cell.angle_alpha   90.00
_cell.angle_beta   90.00
_cell.angle_gamma   90.00
#
_symmetry.space_group_name_H-M   'P 1'
#
loop_
_entity.id
_entity.type
_entity.pdbx_description
1 polymer ?
#
loop_
_entity_poly.entity_id
_entity_poly.type
_entity_poly.pdbx_seq_one_letter_code
_entity_poly.pdbx_strand_id
1 'polypeptide(L)'
;MEEELEVAAREELGETPELRKESVDKFRELLQEETDLRPPPDYVLLMFLRARKYNMDNAMKSLKAFFRIRTKLPEYYDNHLPSALDYQTVVREHKLLMLSKDRDSQGRAVGLVHLLKGGLSELCGVIPYDLIPKEHGGTFEGFDYDRLERYILDKASHFEIMRQCGYVSNGSPN
;
A
#
# COMPACT_ATOMS: atom_id res chain seq x y z
N MET A 1 12.39 -11.24 -0.18
CA MET A 1 11.34 -10.21 -0.40
C MET A 1 11.10 -9.93 -1.87
N GLU A 2 11.99 -9.23 -2.59
CA GLU A 2 11.79 -8.99 -4.04
C GLU A 2 11.80 -10.31 -4.81
N GLU A 3 12.74 -11.19 -4.47
CA GLU A 3 12.88 -12.53 -5.05
C GLU A 3 11.67 -13.46 -4.79
N GLU A 4 11.09 -13.46 -3.58
CA GLU A 4 9.91 -14.27 -3.26
C GLU A 4 8.64 -13.78 -3.99
N LEU A 5 8.49 -12.45 -4.15
CA LEU A 5 7.38 -11.88 -4.89
C LEU A 5 7.51 -12.15 -6.39
N GLU A 6 8.74 -12.18 -6.93
CA GLU A 6 8.99 -12.59 -8.31
C GLU A 6 8.70 -14.08 -8.54
N VAL A 7 9.07 -14.94 -7.59
CA VAL A 7 8.73 -16.37 -7.63
C VAL A 7 7.21 -16.56 -7.62
N ALA A 8 6.50 -15.93 -6.68
CA ALA A 8 5.04 -16.02 -6.61
C ALA A 8 4.37 -15.48 -7.89
N ALA A 9 4.85 -14.36 -8.44
CA ALA A 9 4.32 -13.83 -9.70
C ALA A 9 4.53 -14.81 -10.87
N ARG A 10 5.70 -15.45 -10.95
CA ARG A 10 5.98 -16.47 -11.97
C ARG A 10 5.09 -17.70 -11.82
N GLU A 11 4.94 -18.21 -10.60
CA GLU A 11 4.22 -19.46 -10.33
C GLU A 11 2.69 -19.28 -10.39
N GLU A 12 2.16 -18.20 -9.82
CA GLU A 12 0.71 -17.97 -9.72
C GLU A 12 0.13 -17.26 -10.94
N LEU A 13 0.91 -16.39 -11.60
CA LEU A 13 0.43 -15.56 -12.71
C LEU A 13 1.02 -15.97 -14.07
N GLY A 14 1.94 -16.94 -14.09
CA GLY A 14 2.69 -17.30 -15.30
C GLY A 14 3.57 -16.16 -15.79
N GLU A 15 3.99 -15.25 -14.90
CA GLU A 15 4.76 -14.07 -15.28
C GLU A 15 6.16 -14.45 -15.81
N THR A 16 6.46 -14.02 -17.04
CA THR A 16 7.80 -14.08 -17.62
C THR A 16 8.36 -12.67 -17.84
N PRO A 17 9.69 -12.50 -18.00
CA PRO A 17 10.28 -11.20 -18.33
C PRO A 17 9.68 -10.58 -19.60
N GLU A 18 9.38 -11.39 -20.60
CA GLU A 18 8.76 -10.97 -21.87
C GLU A 18 7.32 -10.50 -21.64
N LEU A 19 6.49 -11.32 -20.98
CA LEU A 19 5.11 -10.94 -20.66
C LEU A 19 5.05 -9.66 -19.82
N ARG A 20 5.96 -9.53 -18.84
CA ARG A 20 6.09 -8.33 -18.00
C ARG A 20 6.37 -7.11 -18.87
N LYS A 21 7.38 -7.17 -19.73
CA LYS A 21 7.78 -6.07 -20.60
C LYS A 21 6.66 -5.70 -21.58
N GLU A 22 6.13 -6.66 -22.33
CA GLU A 22 5.07 -6.43 -23.32
C GLU A 22 3.80 -5.85 -22.69
N SER A 23 3.42 -6.35 -21.51
CA SER A 23 2.23 -5.86 -20.81
C SER A 23 2.42 -4.44 -20.30
N VAL A 24 3.59 -4.10 -19.76
CA VAL A 24 3.89 -2.74 -19.30
C VAL A 24 3.98 -1.76 -20.48
N ASP A 25 4.62 -2.16 -21.59
CA ASP A 25 4.69 -1.36 -22.82
C ASP A 25 3.29 -1.06 -23.36
N LYS A 26 2.43 -2.08 -23.44
CA LYS A 26 1.02 -1.92 -23.85
C LYS A 26 0.24 -1.05 -22.87
N PHE A 27 0.47 -1.20 -21.57
CA PHE A 27 -0.21 -0.37 -20.57
C PHE A 27 0.18 1.11 -20.74
N ARG A 28 1.47 1.40 -20.97
CA ARG A 28 1.94 2.76 -21.27
C ARG A 28 1.31 3.33 -22.53
N GLU A 29 1.22 2.55 -23.61
CA GLU A 29 0.57 2.95 -24.85
C GLU A 29 -0.90 3.35 -24.60
N LEU A 30 -1.67 2.50 -23.92
CA LEU A 30 -3.06 2.79 -23.60
C LEU A 30 -3.25 4.02 -22.70
N LEU A 31 -2.26 4.36 -21.86
CA LEU A 31 -2.30 5.56 -21.04
C LEU A 31 -2.08 6.84 -21.85
N GLN A 32 -1.52 6.77 -23.05
CA GLN A 32 -1.37 7.94 -23.92
C GLN A 32 -2.73 8.50 -24.38
N GLU A 33 -3.78 7.67 -24.39
CA GLU A 33 -5.15 8.09 -24.70
C GLU A 33 -5.77 8.95 -23.57
N GLU A 34 -5.23 8.87 -22.35
CA GLU A 34 -5.70 9.64 -21.19
C GLU A 34 -4.92 10.95 -21.06
N THR A 35 -5.34 11.97 -21.81
CA THR A 35 -4.60 13.24 -21.96
C THR A 35 -4.47 14.07 -20.67
N ASP A 36 -5.33 13.82 -19.68
CA ASP A 36 -5.33 14.49 -18.38
C ASP A 36 -4.67 13.67 -17.25
N LEU A 37 -4.09 12.51 -17.58
CA LEU A 37 -3.44 11.61 -16.63
C LEU A 37 -1.92 11.64 -16.78
N ARG A 38 -1.21 12.09 -15.74
CA ARG A 38 0.26 11.91 -15.67
C ARG A 38 0.58 10.44 -15.36
N PRO A 39 1.25 9.70 -16.27
CA PRO A 39 1.45 8.26 -16.08
C PRO A 39 2.39 7.98 -14.89
N PRO A 40 2.13 6.92 -14.12
CA PRO A 40 3.03 6.48 -13.07
C PRO A 40 4.21 5.66 -13.62
N PRO A 41 5.25 5.43 -12.81
CA PRO A 41 6.37 4.57 -13.19
C PRO A 41 5.96 3.11 -13.39
N ASP A 42 6.74 2.36 -14.17
CA ASP A 42 6.48 0.98 -14.57
C ASP A 42 6.20 0.03 -13.40
N TYR A 43 6.86 0.19 -12.25
CA TYR A 43 6.62 -0.67 -11.08
C TYR A 43 5.20 -0.50 -10.51
N VAL A 44 4.58 0.68 -10.65
CA VAL A 44 3.19 0.91 -10.27
C VAL A 44 2.26 0.25 -11.27
N LEU A 45 2.53 0.38 -12.57
CA LEU A 45 1.76 -0.31 -13.62
C LEU A 45 1.79 -1.83 -13.40
N LEU A 46 2.96 -2.37 -13.11
CA LEU A 46 3.16 -3.79 -12.80
C LEU A 46 2.38 -4.24 -11.56
N MET A 47 2.29 -3.40 -10.52
CA MET A 47 1.47 -3.67 -9.35
C MET A 47 -0.01 -3.87 -9.72
N PHE A 48 -0.57 -3.04 -10.60
CA PHE A 48 -1.96 -3.18 -11.06
C PHE A 48 -2.15 -4.39 -11.99
N LEU A 49 -1.17 -4.68 -12.85
CA LEU A 49 -1.20 -5.89 -13.69
C LEU A 49 -1.21 -7.15 -12.84
N ARG A 50 -0.31 -7.27 -11.87
CA ARG A 50 -0.25 -8.42 -10.95
C ARG A 50 -1.53 -8.55 -10.13
N ALA A 51 -2.03 -7.46 -9.56
CA ALA A 51 -3.28 -7.44 -8.78
C ALA A 51 -4.53 -7.81 -9.59
N ARG A 52 -4.45 -7.81 -10.93
CA ARG A 52 -5.53 -8.19 -11.84
C ARG A 52 -5.17 -9.37 -12.73
N LYS A 53 -4.15 -10.16 -12.34
CA LYS A 53 -3.70 -11.35 -13.07
C LYS A 53 -3.49 -11.08 -14.56
N TYR A 54 -2.82 -9.96 -14.87
CA TYR A 54 -2.54 -9.50 -16.23
C TYR A 54 -3.78 -9.20 -17.10
N ASN A 55 -4.98 -9.10 -16.50
CA ASN A 55 -6.14 -8.59 -17.21
C ASN A 55 -6.02 -7.07 -17.41
N MET A 56 -5.67 -6.65 -18.62
CA MET A 56 -5.38 -5.27 -18.98
C MET A 56 -6.56 -4.31 -18.70
N ASP A 57 -7.77 -4.68 -19.07
CA ASP A 57 -8.95 -3.82 -18.91
C ASP A 57 -9.25 -3.56 -17.43
N ASN A 58 -9.18 -4.61 -16.59
CA ASN A 58 -9.37 -4.49 -15.15
C ASN A 58 -8.23 -3.74 -14.47
N ALA A 59 -6.99 -3.90 -14.95
CA ALA A 59 -5.82 -3.17 -14.46
C ALA A 59 -5.97 -1.67 -14.75
N MET A 60 -6.32 -1.32 -15.99
CA MET A 60 -6.59 0.05 -16.42
C MET A 60 -7.74 0.67 -15.61
N LYS A 61 -8.87 -0.03 -15.47
CA LYS A 61 -10.01 0.44 -14.66
C LYS A 61 -9.61 0.70 -13.21
N SER A 62 -8.80 -0.17 -12.62
CA SER A 62 -8.34 -0.05 -11.23
C SER A 62 -7.37 1.12 -11.06
N LEU A 63 -6.44 1.31 -12.01
CA LEU A 63 -5.51 2.43 -12.02
C LEU A 63 -6.24 3.78 -12.11
N LYS A 64 -7.19 3.90 -13.04
CA LYS A 64 -8.02 5.11 -13.18
C LYS A 64 -8.82 5.40 -11.91
N ALA A 65 -9.44 4.37 -11.31
CA ALA A 65 -10.17 4.52 -10.05
C ALA A 65 -9.25 4.99 -8.90
N PHE A 66 -8.05 4.41 -8.81
CA PHE A 66 -7.04 4.77 -7.82
C PHE A 66 -6.67 6.26 -7.90
N PHE A 67 -6.34 6.76 -9.09
CA PHE A 67 -6.00 8.19 -9.24
C PHE A 67 -7.20 9.13 -9.10
N ARG A 68 -8.40 8.72 -9.54
CA ARG A 68 -9.62 9.54 -9.37
C ARG A 68 -9.96 9.79 -7.90
N ILE A 69 -9.78 8.79 -7.03
CA ILE A 69 -10.02 8.97 -5.60
C ILE A 69 -9.05 10.00 -5.01
N ARG A 70 -7.78 9.98 -5.44
CA ARG A 70 -6.76 10.95 -5.00
C ARG A 70 -7.14 12.38 -5.38
N THR A 71 -7.66 12.59 -6.58
CA THR A 71 -8.18 13.90 -7.03
C THR A 71 -9.43 14.34 -6.26
N LYS A 72 -10.29 13.40 -5.85
CA LYS A 72 -11.55 13.71 -5.13
C LYS A 72 -11.36 14.00 -3.65
N LEU A 73 -10.26 13.55 -3.07
CA LEU A 73 -10.00 13.56 -1.64
C LEU A 73 -8.61 14.17 -1.35
N PRO A 74 -8.28 15.37 -1.88
CA PRO A 74 -6.96 15.98 -1.76
C PRO A 74 -6.51 16.14 -0.30
N GLU A 75 -7.46 16.35 0.62
CA GLU A 75 -7.22 16.46 2.05
C GLU A 75 -6.55 15.21 2.66
N TYR A 76 -6.68 14.04 2.04
CA TYR A 76 -6.04 12.78 2.48
C TYR A 76 -4.77 12.43 1.68
N TYR A 77 -4.55 13.03 0.51
CA TYR A 77 -3.50 12.57 -0.41
C TYR A 77 -2.46 13.64 -0.78
N ASP A 78 -2.77 14.94 -0.67
CA ASP A 78 -1.86 16.00 -1.10
C ASP A 78 -0.81 16.37 -0.04
N ASN A 79 -1.14 16.28 1.25
CA ASN A 79 -0.27 16.71 2.36
C ASN A 79 0.11 15.59 3.34
N HIS A 80 0.05 14.32 2.89
CA HIS A 80 0.27 13.15 3.75
C HIS A 80 1.60 12.46 3.39
N LEU A 81 2.70 13.20 3.54
CA LEU A 81 4.03 12.63 3.43
C LEU A 81 4.37 11.81 4.68
N PRO A 82 5.21 10.76 4.56
CA PRO A 82 5.75 10.06 5.71
C PRO A 82 6.32 10.99 6.79
N SER A 83 7.00 12.06 6.41
CA SER A 83 7.58 13.04 7.34
C SER A 83 6.55 13.92 8.06
N ALA A 84 5.33 14.03 7.54
CA ALA A 84 4.27 14.85 8.11
C ALA A 84 3.39 14.08 9.11
N LEU A 85 3.60 12.77 9.25
CA LEU A 85 2.85 11.95 10.21
C LEU A 85 3.34 12.22 11.64
N ASP A 86 2.40 12.46 12.56
CA ASP A 86 2.69 12.49 13.99
C ASP A 86 2.86 11.05 14.51
N TYR A 87 4.07 10.49 14.38
CA TYR A 87 4.38 9.14 14.84
C TYR A 87 4.21 8.97 16.35
N GLN A 88 4.41 10.03 17.14
CA GLN A 88 4.23 9.97 18.57
C GLN A 88 2.76 9.70 18.90
N THR A 89 1.85 10.53 18.38
CA THR A 89 0.42 10.39 18.62
C THR A 89 -0.15 9.15 17.93
N VAL A 90 0.11 8.95 16.63
CA VAL A 90 -0.54 7.91 15.80
C VAL A 90 0.01 6.52 16.10
N VAL A 91 1.34 6.38 16.19
CA VAL A 91 2.00 5.07 16.26
C VAL A 91 2.31 4.66 17.70
N ARG A 92 2.75 5.59 18.57
CA ARG A 92 3.22 5.25 19.91
C ARG A 92 2.13 5.36 20.98
N GLU A 93 1.41 6.48 21.02
CA GLU A 93 0.40 6.75 22.05
C GLU A 93 -0.91 6.03 21.78
N HIS A 94 -1.47 6.18 20.57
CA HIS A 94 -2.75 5.59 20.22
C HIS A 94 -2.64 4.23 19.53
N LYS A 95 -1.43 3.83 19.09
CA LYS A 95 -1.17 2.53 18.45
C LYS A 95 -2.17 2.20 17.34
N LEU A 96 -2.55 3.20 16.52
CA LEU A 96 -3.61 3.08 15.52
C LEU A 96 -3.25 2.11 14.41
N LEU A 97 -1.95 2.01 14.08
CA LEU A 97 -1.43 1.10 13.08
C LEU A 97 -0.22 0.36 13.64
N MET A 98 -0.24 -0.96 13.47
CA MET A 98 0.81 -1.87 13.87
C MET A 98 1.12 -2.80 12.70
N LEU A 99 2.40 -3.00 12.39
CA LEU A 99 2.83 -3.91 11.34
C LEU A 99 3.74 -4.99 11.96
N SER A 100 3.41 -6.24 11.71
CA SER A 100 4.22 -7.38 12.12
C SER A 100 5.62 -7.31 11.51
N LYS A 101 6.60 -7.83 12.25
CA LYS A 101 7.94 -8.09 11.70
C LYS A 101 7.91 -9.21 10.68
N ASP A 102 7.17 -10.24 11.04
CA ASP A 102 7.05 -11.47 10.28
C ASP A 102 5.87 -11.38 9.33
N ARG A 103 6.02 -12.05 8.20
CA ARG A 103 4.94 -12.31 7.26
C ARG A 103 4.24 -13.60 7.68
N ASP A 104 3.01 -13.78 7.25
CA ASP A 104 2.33 -15.05 7.45
C ASP A 104 2.92 -16.16 6.56
N SER A 105 2.39 -17.38 6.69
CA SER A 105 2.84 -18.54 5.94
C SER A 105 2.65 -18.45 4.42
N GLN A 106 1.98 -17.40 3.92
CA GLN A 106 1.79 -17.12 2.49
C GLN A 106 2.58 -15.89 2.06
N GLY A 107 3.49 -15.38 2.90
CA GLY A 107 4.30 -14.20 2.58
C GLY A 107 3.52 -12.88 2.63
N ARG A 108 2.34 -12.82 3.24
CA ARG A 108 1.55 -11.59 3.33
C ARG A 108 2.00 -10.75 4.52
N ALA A 109 2.02 -9.42 4.34
CA ALA A 109 2.27 -8.50 5.44
C ALA A 109 1.06 -8.52 6.40
N VAL A 110 1.31 -8.71 7.69
CA VAL A 110 0.27 -8.72 8.72
C VAL A 110 0.27 -7.38 9.42
N GLY A 111 -0.86 -6.67 9.35
CA GLY A 111 -1.09 -5.42 10.05
C GLY A 111 -2.27 -5.52 11.00
N LEU A 112 -2.19 -4.85 12.14
CA LEU A 112 -3.29 -4.66 13.08
C LEU A 112 -3.64 -3.18 13.11
N VAL A 113 -4.92 -2.87 12.89
CA VAL A 113 -5.43 -1.50 12.94
C VAL A 113 -6.30 -1.36 14.18
N HIS A 114 -5.97 -0.42 15.05
CA HIS A 114 -6.77 -0.10 16.22
C HIS A 114 -7.78 1.00 15.85
N LEU A 115 -9.01 0.59 15.53
CA LEU A 115 -10.11 1.52 15.27
C LEU A 115 -10.76 1.89 16.59
N LEU A 116 -10.42 3.05 17.15
CA LEU A 116 -10.86 3.48 18.47
C LEU A 116 -12.40 3.48 18.63
N LYS A 117 -12.90 2.58 19.50
CA LYS A 117 -13.96 2.91 20.48
C LYS A 117 -14.10 1.91 21.65
N GLY A 118 -13.44 0.75 21.63
CA GLY A 118 -13.53 -0.26 22.69
C GLY A 118 -12.18 -0.61 23.30
N GLY A 119 -12.16 -1.00 24.57
CA GLY A 119 -10.96 -1.56 25.18
C GLY A 119 -10.62 -2.91 24.55
N LEU A 120 -9.34 -3.17 24.25
CA LEU A 120 -8.88 -4.41 23.62
C LEU A 120 -9.26 -5.69 24.40
N SER A 121 -9.63 -5.55 25.68
CA SER A 121 -10.26 -6.59 26.49
C SER A 121 -11.54 -7.19 25.88
N GLU A 122 -12.25 -6.45 25.01
CA GLU A 122 -13.48 -6.91 24.35
C GLU A 122 -13.23 -7.84 23.15
N LEU A 123 -11.97 -7.97 22.69
CA LEU A 123 -11.59 -8.83 21.56
C LEU A 123 -11.20 -10.26 21.97
N CYS A 124 -11.23 -10.58 23.27
CA CYS A 124 -10.99 -11.92 23.80
C CYS A 124 -11.96 -12.93 23.16
N GLY A 125 -11.46 -13.83 22.31
CA GLY A 125 -12.24 -14.85 21.59
C GLY A 125 -12.48 -14.57 20.10
N VAL A 126 -12.10 -13.40 19.59
CA VAL A 126 -12.20 -13.05 18.15
C VAL A 126 -10.86 -13.16 17.43
N ILE A 127 -9.77 -12.79 18.12
CA ILE A 127 -8.40 -12.84 17.59
C ILE A 127 -7.64 -13.97 18.32
N PRO A 128 -6.83 -14.78 17.62
CA PRO A 128 -5.93 -15.74 18.26
C PRO A 128 -5.12 -15.11 19.41
N TYR A 129 -5.08 -15.79 20.55
CA TYR A 129 -4.51 -15.28 21.80
C TYR A 129 -3.01 -14.92 21.72
N ASP A 130 -2.31 -15.56 20.79
CA ASP A 130 -0.91 -15.33 20.42
C ASP A 130 -0.67 -14.06 19.60
N LEU A 131 -1.72 -13.44 19.07
CA LEU A 131 -1.65 -12.16 18.35
C LEU A 131 -2.07 -10.96 19.21
N ILE A 132 -2.55 -11.21 20.44
CA ILE A 132 -2.92 -10.15 21.39
C ILE A 132 -1.65 -9.67 22.10
N PRO A 133 -1.31 -8.36 22.08
CA PRO A 133 -0.15 -7.83 22.79
C PRO A 133 -0.18 -8.14 24.30
N LYS A 134 0.99 -8.36 24.90
CA LYS A 134 1.16 -8.63 26.33
C LYS A 134 0.52 -7.53 27.19
N GLU A 135 0.65 -6.26 26.80
CA GLU A 135 0.01 -5.14 27.48
C GLU A 135 -1.53 -5.15 27.46
N HIS A 136 -2.11 -6.03 26.63
CA HIS A 136 -3.55 -6.23 26.49
C HIS A 136 -4.00 -7.65 26.89
N GLY A 137 -3.18 -8.37 27.67
CA GLY A 137 -3.53 -9.65 28.27
C GLY A 137 -3.23 -10.89 27.42
N GLY A 138 -2.59 -10.73 26.26
CA GLY A 138 -2.14 -11.83 25.41
C GLY A 138 -0.68 -12.25 25.63
N THR A 139 -0.11 -12.94 24.64
CA THR A 139 1.29 -13.42 24.70
C THR A 139 2.22 -12.75 23.70
N PHE A 140 1.69 -11.94 22.77
CA PHE A 140 2.48 -11.27 21.75
C PHE A 140 3.38 -10.21 22.39
N GLU A 141 4.70 -10.28 22.19
CA GLU A 141 5.68 -9.45 22.90
C GLU A 141 5.63 -7.95 22.57
N GLY A 142 4.75 -7.56 21.64
CA GLY A 142 4.52 -6.17 21.25
C GLY A 142 5.04 -5.87 19.85
N PHE A 143 4.67 -4.71 19.33
CA PHE A 143 5.07 -4.27 17.99
C PHE A 143 6.31 -3.38 18.06
N ASP A 144 7.16 -3.49 17.04
CA ASP A 144 8.34 -2.62 16.92
C ASP A 144 7.96 -1.36 16.15
N TYR A 145 7.51 -0.38 16.94
CA TYR A 145 7.06 0.92 16.46
C TYR A 145 8.19 1.72 15.81
N ASP A 146 9.43 1.58 16.29
CA ASP A 146 10.60 2.22 15.67
C ASP A 146 10.87 1.65 14.28
N ARG A 147 10.73 0.33 14.11
CA ARG A 147 10.82 -0.31 12.79
C ARG A 147 9.68 0.13 11.89
N LEU A 148 8.46 0.25 12.40
CA LEU A 148 7.32 0.74 11.61
C LEU A 148 7.56 2.18 11.13
N GLU A 149 8.00 3.07 12.02
CA GLU A 149 8.35 4.45 11.67
C GLU A 149 9.46 4.49 10.62
N ARG A 150 10.58 3.79 10.84
CA ARG A 150 11.66 3.69 9.84
C ARG A 150 11.18 3.15 8.50
N TYR A 151 10.31 2.12 8.52
CA TYR A 151 9.75 1.54 7.31
C TYR A 151 8.87 2.55 6.54
N ILE A 152 8.02 3.32 7.23
CA ILE A 152 7.18 4.33 6.57
C ILE A 152 8.06 5.46 6.02
N LEU A 153 9.06 5.93 6.78
CA LEU A 153 10.00 6.97 6.36
C LEU A 153 10.85 6.55 5.15
N ASP A 154 11.30 5.29 5.08
CA ASP A 154 12.03 4.73 3.94
C ASP A 154 11.23 4.81 2.62
N LYS A 155 9.89 4.89 2.70
CA LYS A 155 9.02 5.05 1.54
C LYS A 155 8.80 6.49 1.11
N ALA A 156 9.43 7.49 1.73
CA ALA A 156 9.24 8.90 1.39
C ALA A 156 9.39 9.19 -0.12
N SER A 157 10.40 8.61 -0.78
CA SER A 157 10.61 8.77 -2.22
C SER A 157 9.44 8.25 -3.06
N HIS A 158 8.84 7.13 -2.66
CA HIS A 158 7.65 6.58 -3.31
C HIS A 158 6.47 7.54 -3.18
N PHE A 159 6.24 8.12 -2.00
CA PHE A 159 5.17 9.09 -1.80
C PHE A 159 5.36 10.33 -2.67
N GLU A 160 6.59 10.84 -2.80
CA GLU A 160 6.87 11.98 -3.67
C GLU A 160 6.65 11.67 -5.15
N ILE A 161 7.08 10.50 -5.62
CA ILE A 161 6.78 10.03 -6.98
C ILE A 161 5.26 9.97 -7.21
N MET A 162 4.52 9.41 -6.26
CA MET A 162 3.06 9.26 -6.37
C MET A 162 2.29 10.59 -6.30
N ARG A 163 2.91 11.69 -5.86
CA ARG A 163 2.34 13.06 -5.96
C ARG A 163 2.51 13.66 -7.36
N GLN A 164 3.49 13.18 -8.12
CA GLN A 164 3.78 13.69 -9.47
C GLN A 164 2.98 12.97 -10.55
N CYS A 165 2.27 11.91 -10.20
CA CYS A 165 1.47 11.08 -11.11
C CYS A 165 -0.03 11.20 -10.78
N GLY A 166 -0.88 10.86 -11.75
CA GLY A 166 -2.33 10.90 -11.60
C GLY A 166 -3.01 12.03 -12.38
N TYR A 167 -4.33 12.12 -12.22
CA TYR A 167 -5.14 13.07 -12.95
C TYR A 167 -4.84 14.51 -12.52
N VAL A 168 -4.68 15.40 -13.50
CA VAL A 168 -4.49 16.83 -13.24
C VAL A 168 -5.83 17.42 -12.80
N SER A 169 -5.87 17.98 -11.60
CA SER A 169 -7.04 18.71 -11.11
C SER A 169 -7.24 19.96 -11.98
N ASN A 170 -8.28 19.98 -12.82
CA ASN A 170 -8.72 21.19 -13.51
C ASN A 170 -9.28 22.19 -12.48
N GLY A 171 -8.44 22.86 -11.69
CA GLY A 171 -8.96 23.77 -10.67
C GLY A 171 -8.04 24.34 -9.59
N SER A 172 -6.71 24.28 -9.67
CA SER A 172 -5.87 25.10 -8.78
C SER A 172 -4.57 25.55 -9.49
N PRO A 173 -4.30 26.87 -9.56
CA PRO A 173 -3.08 27.39 -10.16
C PRO A 173 -1.89 27.16 -9.23
N ASN A 174 -0.71 27.08 -9.88
CA ASN A 174 0.64 27.04 -9.31
C ASN A 174 0.85 27.94 -8.10
#